data_AF-A0A6P9DF50-F1
#
_entry.id   AF-A0A6P9DF50-F1
#
_cell.length_a   1.000
_cell.length_b   1.000
_cell.length_c   1.000
_cell.angle_alpha   90.00
_cell.angle_beta   90.00
_cell.angle_gamma   90.00
#
_symmetry.space_group_name_H-M   'P 1'
#
loop_
_entity.id
_entity.type
_entity.pdbx_description
1 polymer ?
#
loop_
_entity_poly.entity_id
_entity_poly.type
_entity_poly.pdbx_seq_one_letter_code
_entity_poly.pdbx_strand_id
1 'polypeptide(L)'
;MEGDPAGGAARAPPAERRPPAAPPRLSEDPSGRPPRPDPLSNLAAAYGSSLAWRGRALAERLVPLRRLQCYFAVDTRYVGQKLARLLFPFGHQDWQVRYQQDPPVAPRFDVNAPDLYIPVMAFITYLLVAGLALGTQNRFSPDLLGLLASSTLAWLIVEVLAVLLGLYLVAVNTALTPIDLVAFSGYKYVGMIAGLLAGLVFGKPGYYMLLGWCCVTIFVFTIRSLRLKILSEATEGVPRQVTQNQVRMYLTMAVAGLQPLLMYWLTFHLIY
;
A
#
# COMPACT_ATOMS: atom_id res chain seq x y z
N MET A 1 78.44 -26.87 8.50
CA MET A 1 78.23 -27.35 7.13
C MET A 1 76.75 -27.16 6.85
N GLU A 2 76.41 -26.04 6.23
CA GLU A 2 76.06 -25.96 4.79
C GLU A 2 74.54 -26.16 4.67
N GLY A 3 73.73 -25.28 4.09
CA GLY A 3 73.88 -24.01 3.40
C GLY A 3 72.45 -23.51 3.12
N ASP A 4 72.29 -22.21 2.93
CA ASP A 4 71.11 -21.65 2.26
C ASP A 4 71.22 -22.01 0.75
N PRO A 5 70.12 -22.18 -0.02
CA PRO A 5 69.41 -20.98 -0.48
C PRO A 5 67.92 -21.11 -0.88
N ALA A 6 67.29 -19.93 -0.98
CA ALA A 6 66.31 -19.52 -1.99
C ALA A 6 64.91 -20.19 -2.01
N GLY A 7 63.92 -19.44 -1.51
CA GLY A 7 62.50 -19.64 -1.81
C GLY A 7 61.74 -18.32 -1.76
N GLY A 8 61.75 -17.56 -2.86
CA GLY A 8 60.99 -16.32 -3.00
C GLY A 8 59.49 -16.59 -3.00
N ALA A 9 58.80 -16.24 -1.90
CA ALA A 9 57.35 -16.24 -1.82
C ALA A 9 56.79 -15.01 -2.56
N ALA A 10 56.42 -15.19 -3.82
CA ALA A 10 55.72 -14.19 -4.62
C ALA A 10 54.32 -13.91 -4.03
N ARG A 11 54.10 -12.63 -3.76
CA ARG A 11 52.86 -12.03 -3.24
C ARG A 11 51.75 -12.17 -4.31
N ALA A 12 50.66 -12.85 -3.98
CA ALA A 12 49.50 -12.98 -4.87
C ALA A 12 48.81 -11.61 -5.10
N PRO A 13 48.38 -11.26 -6.33
CA PRO A 13 47.63 -10.04 -6.61
C PRO A 13 46.15 -10.18 -6.21
N PRO A 14 45.44 -9.06 -5.94
CA PRO A 14 44.06 -9.08 -5.46
C PRO A 14 43.07 -9.52 -6.55
N ALA A 15 42.04 -10.28 -6.15
CA ALA A 15 40.98 -10.78 -7.01
C ALA A 15 40.11 -9.64 -7.58
N GLU A 16 40.22 -9.42 -8.88
CA GLU A 16 39.45 -8.44 -9.63
C GLU A 16 38.00 -8.93 -9.83
N ARG A 17 37.04 -8.12 -9.36
CA ARG A 17 35.59 -8.39 -9.51
C ARG A 17 35.21 -8.28 -10.98
N ARG A 18 34.79 -9.40 -11.60
CA ARG A 18 34.21 -9.40 -12.95
C ARG A 18 32.89 -8.58 -12.97
N PRO A 19 32.68 -7.69 -13.95
CA PRO A 19 31.39 -7.03 -14.15
C PRO A 19 30.33 -8.02 -14.68
N PRO A 20 29.02 -7.72 -14.50
CA PRO A 20 27.93 -8.60 -14.92
C PRO A 20 27.91 -8.80 -16.44
N ALA A 21 27.60 -10.02 -16.86
CA ALA A 21 27.51 -10.43 -18.26
C ALA A 21 26.52 -9.56 -19.04
N ALA A 22 26.98 -9.02 -20.17
CA ALA A 22 26.18 -8.26 -21.11
C ALA A 22 25.10 -9.14 -21.78
N PRO A 23 23.95 -8.58 -22.16
CA PRO A 23 22.89 -9.32 -22.87
C PRO A 23 23.37 -9.89 -24.22
N PRO A 24 22.68 -10.91 -24.77
CA PRO A 24 23.12 -11.62 -25.96
C PRO A 24 23.20 -10.65 -27.15
N ARG A 25 24.38 -10.55 -27.77
CA ARG A 25 24.60 -9.75 -28.97
C ARG A 25 23.91 -10.44 -30.15
N LEU A 26 22.87 -9.81 -30.67
CA LEU A 26 22.31 -10.13 -31.99
C LEU A 26 23.37 -9.85 -33.05
N SER A 27 23.76 -10.92 -33.76
CA SER A 27 24.52 -10.97 -35.03
C SER A 27 25.38 -9.74 -35.34
N GLU A 28 26.66 -9.80 -34.95
CA GLU A 28 27.68 -8.86 -35.40
C GLU A 28 27.91 -9.04 -36.92
N ASP A 29 27.57 -8.02 -37.70
CA ASP A 29 28.03 -7.84 -39.07
C ASP A 29 29.58 -7.65 -39.05
N PRO A 30 30.39 -8.27 -39.94
CA PRO A 30 31.85 -8.33 -39.80
C PRO A 30 32.59 -7.00 -39.99
N SER A 31 31.87 -5.89 -40.16
CA SER A 31 32.40 -4.60 -40.62
C SER A 31 32.76 -3.61 -39.50
N GLY A 32 32.62 -3.96 -38.22
CA GLY A 32 33.06 -3.13 -37.09
C GLY A 32 32.38 -1.75 -36.98
N ARG A 33 31.31 -1.50 -37.74
CA ARG A 33 30.50 -0.29 -37.63
C ARG A 33 29.37 -0.51 -36.64
N PRO A 34 29.09 0.46 -35.74
CA PRO A 34 27.88 0.40 -34.94
C PRO A 34 26.67 0.28 -35.89
N PRO A 35 25.69 -0.59 -35.60
CA PRO A 35 24.51 -0.75 -36.43
C PRO A 35 23.88 0.63 -36.61
N ARG A 36 23.80 1.08 -37.86
CA ARG A 36 23.27 2.40 -38.19
C ARG A 36 21.81 2.37 -37.74
N PRO A 37 21.40 3.21 -36.77
CA PRO A 37 20.04 3.15 -36.28
C PRO A 37 19.11 3.48 -37.44
N ASP A 38 18.26 2.53 -37.80
CA ASP A 38 17.28 2.71 -38.87
C ASP A 38 16.48 4.00 -38.60
N PRO A 39 16.11 4.78 -39.63
CA PRO A 39 15.33 6.00 -39.44
C PRO A 39 14.05 5.77 -38.63
N LEU A 40 13.47 4.57 -38.74
CA LEU A 40 12.36 4.08 -37.92
C LEU A 40 12.70 3.92 -36.43
N SER A 41 13.90 3.44 -36.10
CA SER A 41 14.35 3.29 -34.71
C SER A 41 14.59 4.65 -34.04
N ASN A 42 15.13 5.63 -34.77
CA ASN A 42 15.30 7.00 -34.28
C ASN A 42 13.96 7.71 -34.09
N LEU A 43 13.01 7.53 -35.02
CA LEU A 43 11.64 8.02 -34.89
C LEU A 43 10.96 7.39 -33.66
N ALA A 44 11.07 6.07 -33.49
CA ALA A 44 10.50 5.36 -32.35
C ALA A 44 11.13 5.81 -31.01
N ALA A 45 12.44 6.06 -30.97
CA ALA A 45 13.13 6.59 -29.79
C ALA A 45 12.70 8.03 -29.46
N ALA A 46 12.55 8.90 -30.46
CA ALA A 46 12.04 10.26 -30.30
C ALA A 46 10.58 10.27 -29.83
N TYR A 47 9.73 9.42 -30.41
CA TYR A 47 8.34 9.29 -29.99
C TYR A 47 8.20 8.65 -28.61
N GLY A 48 9.00 7.61 -28.32
CA GLY A 48 9.02 6.92 -27.03
C GLY A 48 9.52 7.80 -25.89
N SER A 49 10.57 8.60 -26.12
CA SER A 49 10.99 9.62 -25.15
C SER A 49 9.92 10.71 -24.98
N SER A 50 9.19 11.05 -26.06
CA SER A 50 8.09 12.01 -25.99
C SER A 50 6.91 11.53 -25.12
N LEU A 51 6.59 10.24 -25.23
CA LEU A 51 5.55 9.58 -24.45
C LEU A 51 6.00 9.39 -22.99
N ALA A 52 7.28 9.05 -22.79
CA ALA A 52 7.86 8.86 -21.47
C ALA A 52 7.89 10.16 -20.66
N TRP A 53 8.20 11.32 -21.26
CA TRP A 53 8.13 12.59 -20.53
C TRP A 53 6.70 13.00 -20.22
N ARG A 54 5.73 12.76 -21.12
CA ARG A 54 4.30 13.01 -20.84
C ARG A 54 3.79 12.10 -19.74
N GLY A 55 4.17 10.83 -19.77
CA GLY A 55 3.89 9.85 -18.72
C GLY A 55 4.48 10.26 -17.38
N ARG A 56 5.75 10.72 -17.35
CA ARG A 56 6.38 11.25 -16.14
C ARG A 56 5.70 12.53 -15.64
N ALA A 57 5.38 13.49 -16.51
CA ALA A 57 4.69 14.71 -16.11
C ALA A 57 3.28 14.45 -15.58
N LEU A 58 2.54 13.51 -16.18
CA LEU A 58 1.26 13.04 -15.67
C LEU A 58 1.42 12.28 -14.35
N ALA A 59 2.42 11.41 -14.24
CA ALA A 59 2.72 10.65 -13.03
C ALA A 59 3.15 11.56 -11.87
N GLU A 60 3.97 12.57 -12.12
CA GLU A 60 4.37 13.57 -11.12
C GLU A 60 3.20 14.49 -10.72
N ARG A 61 2.28 14.75 -11.65
CA ARG A 61 1.05 15.50 -11.37
C ARG A 61 0.02 14.67 -10.57
N LEU A 62 -0.02 13.36 -10.77
CA LEU A 62 -0.91 12.43 -10.06
C LEU A 62 -0.31 11.99 -8.70
N VAL A 63 1.01 11.80 -8.62
CA VAL A 63 1.75 11.32 -7.45
C VAL A 63 3.14 11.98 -7.40
N PRO A 64 3.29 13.16 -6.76
CA PRO A 64 4.62 13.70 -6.48
C PRO A 64 5.36 12.73 -5.53
N LEU A 65 6.43 12.09 -6.03
CA LEU A 65 7.20 11.05 -5.32
C LEU A 65 7.66 11.48 -3.92
N ARG A 66 7.93 12.78 -3.72
CA ARG A 66 8.27 13.36 -2.40
C ARG A 66 7.15 13.26 -1.39
N ARG A 67 5.89 13.39 -1.82
CA ARG A 67 4.73 13.18 -0.95
C ARG A 67 4.56 11.70 -0.61
N LEU A 68 4.76 10.81 -1.58
CA LEU A 68 4.68 9.36 -1.35
C LEU A 68 5.73 8.89 -0.34
N GLN A 69 6.96 9.39 -0.43
CA GLN A 69 8.01 9.11 0.56
C GLN A 69 7.61 9.51 1.99
N CYS A 70 6.81 10.58 2.14
CA CYS A 70 6.28 10.96 3.45
C CYS A 70 5.32 9.90 4.00
N TYR A 71 4.45 9.29 3.20
CA TYR A 71 3.54 8.22 3.66
C TYR A 71 4.24 6.94 4.13
N PHE A 72 5.50 6.74 3.72
CA PHE A 72 6.34 5.60 4.13
C PHE A 72 7.36 5.95 5.22
N ALA A 73 7.47 7.22 5.62
CA ALA A 73 8.37 7.67 6.67
C ALA A 73 7.78 7.35 8.06
N VAL A 74 7.83 6.07 8.43
CA VAL A 74 7.19 5.52 9.64
C VAL A 74 8.22 4.87 10.55
N ASP A 75 8.08 5.07 11.86
CA ASP A 75 8.93 4.45 12.90
C ASP A 75 8.21 3.26 13.58
N THR A 76 8.94 2.28 14.11
CA THR A 76 8.36 1.07 14.74
C THR A 76 7.41 1.39 15.90
N ARG A 77 7.71 2.44 16.68
CA ARG A 77 6.85 2.92 17.77
C ARG A 77 5.50 3.42 17.25
N TYR A 78 5.51 4.14 16.13
CA TYR A 78 4.28 4.61 15.47
C TYR A 78 3.42 3.42 15.03
N VAL A 79 4.03 2.42 14.40
CA VAL A 79 3.31 1.22 13.93
C VAL A 79 2.59 0.55 15.09
N GLY A 80 3.28 0.32 16.22
CA GLY A 80 2.68 -0.28 17.40
C GLY A 80 1.48 0.52 17.94
N GLN A 81 1.62 1.85 18.07
CA GLN A 81 0.54 2.72 18.54
C GLN A 81 -0.65 2.72 17.56
N LYS A 82 -0.39 2.69 16.25
CA LYS A 82 -1.43 2.71 15.24
C LYS A 82 -2.17 1.37 15.17
N LEU A 83 -1.47 0.25 15.25
CA LEU A 83 -2.08 -1.08 15.36
C LEU A 83 -2.96 -1.18 16.62
N ALA A 84 -2.48 -0.67 17.76
CA ALA A 84 -3.27 -0.64 18.98
C ALA A 84 -4.57 0.16 18.81
N ARG A 85 -4.53 1.28 18.06
CA ARG A 85 -5.75 2.07 17.75
C ARG A 85 -6.70 1.36 16.79
N LEU A 86 -6.17 0.63 15.81
CA LEU A 86 -6.97 -0.17 14.87
C LEU A 86 -7.69 -1.35 15.55
N LEU A 87 -7.04 -1.98 16.53
CA LEU A 87 -7.57 -3.12 17.28
C LEU A 87 -8.39 -2.73 18.52
N PHE A 88 -8.11 -1.56 19.11
CA PHE A 88 -8.79 -1.03 20.29
C PHE A 88 -9.12 0.47 20.12
N PRO A 89 -10.16 0.79 19.32
CA PRO A 89 -10.55 2.18 19.07
C PRO A 89 -11.16 2.87 20.30
N PHE A 90 -11.61 2.11 21.31
CA PHE A 90 -12.31 2.66 22.48
C PHE A 90 -11.39 3.27 23.56
N GLY A 91 -10.08 2.99 23.50
CA GLY A 91 -9.13 3.39 24.56
C GLY A 91 -8.57 4.80 24.45
N HIS A 92 -8.82 5.54 23.36
CA HIS A 92 -8.19 6.85 23.10
C HIS A 92 -9.23 7.97 22.98
N GLN A 93 -9.07 9.02 23.80
CA GLN A 93 -9.94 10.20 23.82
C GLN A 93 -9.51 11.31 22.85
N ASP A 94 -8.23 11.38 22.49
CA ASP A 94 -7.71 12.42 21.58
C ASP A 94 -7.68 11.93 20.13
N TRP A 95 -8.75 12.26 19.39
CA TRP A 95 -8.83 12.03 17.95
C TRP A 95 -8.52 13.27 17.11
N GLN A 96 -8.17 14.40 17.74
CA GLN A 96 -7.88 15.61 17.00
C GLN A 96 -6.56 15.46 16.23
N VAL A 97 -6.64 15.64 14.91
CA VAL A 97 -5.46 15.83 14.06
C VAL A 97 -4.84 17.16 14.47
N ARG A 98 -3.59 17.17 14.93
CA ARG A 98 -2.88 18.43 15.17
C ARG A 98 -2.42 18.95 13.80
N TYR A 99 -3.35 19.61 13.10
CA TYR A 99 -3.08 20.33 11.86
C TYR A 99 -2.16 21.52 12.18
N GLN A 100 -0.86 21.33 12.06
CA GLN A 100 0.04 22.46 11.86
C GLN A 100 -0.06 22.85 10.38
N GLN A 101 -0.55 24.06 10.13
CA GLN A 101 -1.14 24.57 8.88
C GLN A 101 -0.19 24.75 7.67
N ASP A 102 0.87 23.95 7.50
CA ASP A 102 1.74 24.04 6.31
C ASP A 102 2.23 22.65 5.83
N PRO A 103 2.48 22.46 4.52
CA PRO A 103 2.38 21.16 3.83
C PRO A 103 3.60 20.22 4.06
N PRO A 104 3.57 19.01 3.48
CA PRO A 104 2.92 17.83 4.04
C PRO A 104 3.64 17.35 5.32
N VAL A 105 2.90 17.25 6.43
CA VAL A 105 3.46 16.76 7.70
C VAL A 105 3.70 15.25 7.59
N ALA A 106 4.94 14.81 7.83
CA ALA A 106 5.27 13.40 7.85
C ALA A 106 4.45 12.66 8.93
N PRO A 107 3.99 11.41 8.69
CA PRO A 107 3.24 10.59 9.65
C PRO A 107 3.90 10.45 11.03
N ARG A 108 5.20 10.75 11.15
CA ARG A 108 5.94 10.85 12.41
C ARG A 108 5.33 11.79 13.45
N PHE A 109 4.64 12.85 13.04
CA PHE A 109 4.17 13.90 13.95
C PHE A 109 2.67 13.83 14.28
N ASP A 110 1.89 13.02 13.55
CA ASP A 110 0.49 12.78 13.87
C ASP A 110 0.09 11.33 13.60
N VAL A 111 -0.26 10.60 14.66
CA VAL A 111 -0.74 9.20 14.61
C VAL A 111 -2.02 9.09 13.77
N ASN A 112 -2.78 10.18 13.64
CA ASN A 112 -4.02 10.24 12.87
C ASN A 112 -3.81 10.57 11.38
N ALA A 113 -2.59 10.91 10.95
CA ALA A 113 -2.28 11.09 9.53
C ALA A 113 -2.41 9.75 8.77
N PRO A 114 -2.95 9.76 7.53
CA PRO A 114 -2.99 8.57 6.68
C PRO A 114 -1.56 8.10 6.37
N ASP A 115 -1.32 6.80 6.48
CA ASP A 115 -0.05 6.17 6.13
C ASP A 115 -0.29 5.04 5.14
N LEU A 116 0.66 4.84 4.23
CA LEU A 116 0.58 3.77 3.23
C LEU A 116 1.44 2.56 3.62
N TYR A 117 2.36 2.73 4.58
CA TYR A 117 3.22 1.66 5.08
C TYR A 117 2.41 0.52 5.70
N ILE A 118 1.51 0.82 6.65
CA ILE A 118 0.71 -0.21 7.34
C ILE A 118 -0.22 -0.94 6.36
N PRO A 119 -1.00 -0.27 5.50
CA PRO A 119 -1.81 -0.93 4.46
C PRO A 119 -1.01 -1.87 3.56
N VAL A 120 0.16 -1.44 3.06
CA VAL A 120 0.99 -2.25 2.15
C VAL A 120 1.57 -3.45 2.88
N MET A 121 2.13 -3.24 4.08
CA MET A 121 2.69 -4.34 4.87
C MET A 121 1.60 -5.33 5.31
N ALA A 122 0.42 -4.82 5.68
CA ALA A 122 -0.73 -5.66 6.02
C ALA A 122 -1.26 -6.44 4.81
N PHE A 123 -1.27 -5.85 3.61
CA PHE A 123 -1.63 -6.60 2.40
C PHE A 123 -0.67 -7.78 2.17
N ILE A 124 0.65 -7.54 2.20
CA ILE A 124 1.65 -8.62 2.02
C ILE A 124 1.52 -9.67 3.12
N THR A 125 1.38 -9.24 4.37
CA THR A 125 1.25 -10.15 5.52
C THR A 125 -0.04 -10.97 5.43
N TYR A 126 -1.15 -10.37 4.97
CA TYR A 126 -2.39 -11.08 4.71
C TYR A 126 -2.20 -12.19 3.68
N LEU A 127 -1.50 -11.94 2.57
CA LEU A 127 -1.18 -12.99 1.59
C LEU A 127 -0.36 -14.11 2.20
N LEU A 128 0.64 -13.79 3.03
CA LEU A 128 1.47 -14.80 3.69
C LEU A 128 0.68 -15.65 4.68
N VAL A 129 -0.15 -15.01 5.52
CA VAL A 129 -1.00 -15.71 6.50
C VAL A 129 -2.09 -16.52 5.80
N ALA A 130 -2.63 -16.01 4.69
CA ALA A 130 -3.56 -16.73 3.83
C ALA A 130 -2.94 -17.98 3.22
N GLY A 131 -1.73 -17.86 2.67
CA GLY A 131 -0.95 -18.98 2.15
C GLY A 131 -0.63 -20.01 3.23
N LEU A 132 -0.29 -19.55 4.44
CA LEU A 132 -0.07 -20.41 5.61
C LEU A 132 -1.36 -21.16 5.98
N ALA A 133 -2.51 -20.48 6.05
CA ALA A 133 -3.79 -21.09 6.34
C ALA A 133 -4.15 -22.19 5.32
N LEU A 134 -3.99 -21.92 4.03
CA LEU A 134 -4.19 -22.90 2.95
C LEU A 134 -3.20 -24.07 3.02
N GLY A 135 -1.96 -23.79 3.41
CA GLY A 135 -0.92 -24.80 3.65
C GLY A 135 -1.28 -25.76 4.78
N THR A 136 -1.80 -25.26 5.90
CA THR A 136 -2.25 -26.11 7.02
C THR A 136 -3.42 -27.03 6.64
N GLN A 137 -4.18 -26.67 5.60
CA GLN A 137 -5.31 -27.46 5.09
C GLN A 137 -4.92 -28.39 3.94
N ASN A 138 -3.63 -28.50 3.58
CA ASN A 138 -3.14 -29.25 2.41
C ASN A 138 -3.77 -28.81 1.07
N ARG A 139 -4.27 -27.56 0.99
CA ARG A 139 -4.90 -26.97 -0.21
C ARG A 139 -4.03 -25.89 -0.84
N PHE A 140 -2.74 -25.89 -0.52
CA PHE A 140 -1.84 -24.89 -1.07
C PHE A 140 -1.67 -25.09 -2.57
N SER A 141 -2.07 -24.09 -3.33
CA SER A 141 -1.74 -23.94 -4.74
C SER A 141 -1.30 -22.49 -4.98
N PRO A 142 -0.19 -22.27 -5.71
CA PRO A 142 0.24 -20.93 -6.07
C PRO A 142 -0.84 -20.17 -6.87
N ASP A 143 -1.68 -20.90 -7.61
CA ASP A 143 -2.79 -20.31 -8.37
C ASP A 143 -3.85 -19.70 -7.46
N LEU A 144 -4.19 -20.35 -6.35
CA LEU A 144 -5.14 -19.84 -5.36
C LEU A 144 -4.60 -18.60 -4.65
N LEU A 145 -3.31 -18.59 -4.33
CA LEU A 145 -2.67 -17.44 -3.70
C LEU A 145 -2.64 -16.24 -4.66
N GLY A 146 -2.35 -16.47 -5.94
CA GLY A 146 -2.42 -15.45 -6.98
C GLY A 146 -3.84 -14.93 -7.21
N LEU A 147 -4.85 -15.81 -7.20
CA LEU A 147 -6.26 -15.44 -7.30
C LEU A 147 -6.71 -14.61 -6.09
N LEU A 148 -6.28 -14.97 -4.88
CA LEU A 148 -6.56 -14.22 -3.67
C LEU A 148 -5.90 -12.83 -3.70
N ALA A 149 -4.64 -12.75 -4.12
CA ALA A 149 -3.94 -11.47 -4.26
C ALA A 149 -4.62 -10.56 -5.29
N SER A 150 -4.92 -11.08 -6.47
CA SER A 150 -5.57 -10.32 -7.56
C SER A 150 -6.99 -9.91 -7.21
N SER A 151 -7.81 -10.81 -6.63
CA SER A 151 -9.17 -10.47 -6.19
C SER A 151 -9.18 -9.43 -5.06
N THR A 152 -8.26 -9.55 -4.10
CA THR A 152 -8.12 -8.58 -3.01
C THR A 152 -7.73 -7.20 -3.53
N LEU A 153 -6.80 -7.14 -4.48
CA LEU A 153 -6.37 -5.91 -5.14
C LEU A 153 -7.49 -5.33 -6.01
N ALA A 154 -8.22 -6.17 -6.75
CA ALA A 154 -9.36 -5.74 -7.54
C ALA A 154 -10.46 -5.10 -6.68
N TRP A 155 -10.82 -5.73 -5.55
CA TRP A 155 -11.77 -5.16 -4.60
C TRP A 155 -11.29 -3.85 -3.99
N LEU A 156 -9.98 -3.71 -3.71
CA LEU A 156 -9.40 -2.45 -3.25
C LEU A 156 -9.56 -1.33 -4.31
N ILE A 157 -9.29 -1.63 -5.58
CA ILE A 157 -9.47 -0.67 -6.68
C ILE A 157 -10.94 -0.28 -6.81
N VAL A 158 -11.84 -1.28 -6.86
CA VAL A 158 -13.28 -1.04 -6.98
C VAL A 158 -13.80 -0.18 -5.83
N GLU A 159 -13.37 -0.45 -4.60
CA GLU A 159 -13.73 0.34 -3.43
C GLU A 159 -13.24 1.79 -3.55
N VAL A 160 -11.96 2.00 -3.89
CA VAL A 160 -11.40 3.36 -4.06
C VAL A 160 -12.10 4.12 -5.18
N LEU A 161 -12.41 3.46 -6.31
CA LEU A 161 -13.14 4.05 -7.42
C LEU A 161 -14.60 4.37 -7.04
N ALA A 162 -15.28 3.49 -6.31
CA ALA A 162 -16.64 3.73 -5.84
C ALA A 162 -16.68 4.93 -4.88
N VAL A 163 -15.71 5.04 -3.98
CA VAL A 163 -15.58 6.21 -3.09
C VAL A 163 -15.28 7.47 -3.90
N LEU A 164 -14.31 7.42 -4.82
CA LEU A 164 -13.96 8.56 -5.67
C LEU A 164 -15.15 9.04 -6.50
N LEU A 165 -15.91 8.11 -7.09
CA LEU A 165 -17.14 8.40 -7.82
C LEU A 165 -18.20 9.00 -6.90
N GLY A 166 -18.38 8.47 -5.69
CA GLY A 166 -19.27 9.02 -4.68
C GLY A 166 -18.92 10.46 -4.31
N LEU A 167 -17.64 10.77 -4.07
CA LEU A 167 -17.20 12.15 -3.80
C LEU A 167 -17.39 13.06 -5.02
N TYR A 168 -17.15 12.55 -6.22
CA TYR A 168 -17.35 13.27 -7.49
C TYR A 168 -18.82 13.62 -7.72
N LEU A 169 -19.75 12.67 -7.53
CA LEU A 169 -21.20 12.88 -7.69
C LEU A 169 -21.76 13.90 -6.71
N VAL A 170 -21.19 13.98 -5.49
CA VAL A 170 -21.58 14.98 -4.48
C VAL A 170 -20.97 16.37 -4.81
N ALA A 171 -20.28 16.51 -5.95
CA ALA A 171 -19.64 17.72 -6.46
C ALA A 171 -18.76 18.42 -5.40
N VAL A 172 -18.12 17.61 -4.56
CA VAL A 172 -17.22 18.11 -3.52
C VAL A 172 -15.83 18.22 -4.12
N ASN A 173 -15.33 19.45 -4.27
CA ASN A 173 -13.89 19.70 -4.35
C ASN A 173 -13.30 19.40 -2.96
N THR A 174 -13.00 18.13 -2.72
CA THR A 174 -12.34 17.65 -1.50
C THR A 174 -10.84 17.63 -1.78
N ALA A 175 -10.03 18.03 -0.80
CA ALA A 175 -8.58 17.95 -0.92
C ALA A 175 -8.06 16.51 -0.71
N LEU A 176 -8.96 15.55 -0.44
CA LEU A 176 -8.65 14.13 -0.29
C LEU A 176 -7.97 13.61 -1.55
N THR A 177 -6.69 13.29 -1.39
CA THR A 177 -5.94 12.64 -2.45
C THR A 177 -6.42 11.19 -2.61
N PRO A 178 -6.40 10.62 -3.83
CA PRO A 178 -6.67 9.20 -4.03
C PRO A 178 -5.79 8.29 -3.15
N ILE A 179 -4.58 8.75 -2.80
CA ILE A 179 -3.63 8.06 -1.93
C ILE A 179 -4.18 7.91 -0.51
N ASP A 180 -4.86 8.92 0.02
CA ASP A 180 -5.49 8.84 1.34
C ASP A 180 -6.63 7.82 1.36
N LEU A 181 -7.42 7.76 0.28
CA LEU A 181 -8.50 6.78 0.15
C LEU A 181 -7.96 5.34 0.15
N VAL A 182 -6.85 5.11 -0.56
CA VAL A 182 -6.14 3.82 -0.56
C VAL A 182 -5.63 3.47 0.84
N ALA A 183 -5.11 4.45 1.59
CA ALA A 183 -4.67 4.23 2.96
C ALA A 183 -5.83 3.81 3.87
N PHE A 184 -6.95 4.53 3.81
CA PHE A 184 -8.13 4.24 4.64
C PHE A 184 -8.80 2.89 4.31
N SER A 185 -8.88 2.53 3.02
CA SER A 185 -9.43 1.23 2.60
C SER A 185 -8.51 0.07 2.96
N GLY A 186 -7.19 0.30 3.01
CA GLY A 186 -6.22 -0.75 3.30
C GLY A 186 -6.04 -1.10 4.79
N TYR A 187 -6.50 -0.28 5.74
CA TYR A 187 -6.38 -0.64 7.17
C TYR A 187 -7.19 -1.89 7.55
N LYS A 188 -8.19 -2.27 6.77
CA LYS A 188 -8.99 -3.49 6.98
C LYS A 188 -8.14 -4.77 6.95
N TYR A 189 -7.02 -4.77 6.24
CA TYR A 189 -6.10 -5.91 6.16
C TYR A 189 -5.57 -6.33 7.54
N VAL A 190 -5.36 -5.38 8.45
CA VAL A 190 -4.88 -5.66 9.82
C VAL A 190 -5.88 -6.52 10.60
N GLY A 191 -7.18 -6.20 10.49
CA GLY A 191 -8.24 -6.98 11.14
C GLY A 191 -8.39 -8.37 10.52
N MET A 192 -8.23 -8.50 9.20
CA MET A 192 -8.30 -9.79 8.50
C MET A 192 -7.16 -10.71 8.93
N ILE A 193 -5.94 -10.18 9.07
CA ILE A 193 -4.78 -10.95 9.59
C ILE A 193 -5.07 -11.44 11.01
N ALA A 194 -5.53 -10.56 11.90
CA ALA A 194 -5.82 -10.92 13.28
C ALA A 194 -6.85 -12.07 13.34
N GLY A 195 -7.97 -11.93 12.62
CA GLY A 195 -9.00 -12.97 12.53
C GLY A 195 -8.46 -14.30 11.99
N LEU A 196 -7.66 -14.29 10.93
CA LEU A 196 -7.05 -15.51 10.37
C LEU A 196 -6.10 -16.19 11.35
N LEU A 197 -5.22 -15.43 12.02
CA LEU A 197 -4.30 -15.97 13.02
C LEU A 197 -5.07 -16.61 14.20
N ALA A 198 -6.14 -15.98 14.67
CA ALA A 198 -7.00 -16.59 15.69
C ALA A 198 -7.71 -17.84 15.17
N GLY A 199 -8.07 -17.88 13.89
CA GLY A 199 -8.58 -19.08 13.23
C GLY A 199 -7.58 -20.24 13.22
N LEU A 200 -6.29 -19.96 13.03
CA LEU A 200 -5.23 -20.97 13.07
C LEU A 200 -4.98 -21.50 14.49
N VAL A 201 -5.05 -20.64 15.51
CA VAL A 201 -4.73 -21.02 16.90
C VAL A 201 -5.93 -21.66 17.62
N PHE A 202 -7.12 -21.08 17.44
CA PHE A 202 -8.34 -21.44 18.20
C PHE A 202 -9.43 -22.09 17.32
N GLY A 203 -9.15 -22.33 16.04
CA GLY A 203 -10.09 -22.89 15.08
C GLY A 203 -11.23 -21.95 14.69
N LYS A 204 -12.32 -22.52 14.16
CA LYS A 204 -13.52 -21.79 13.72
C LYS A 204 -14.08 -20.78 14.75
N PRO A 205 -14.25 -21.11 16.05
CA PRO A 205 -14.83 -20.15 16.98
C PRO A 205 -13.94 -18.93 17.19
N GLY A 206 -12.61 -19.10 17.25
CA GLY A 206 -11.67 -17.99 17.40
C GLY A 206 -11.65 -17.05 16.20
N TYR A 207 -11.76 -17.62 14.99
CA TYR A 207 -11.92 -16.82 13.78
C TYR A 207 -13.15 -15.93 13.84
N TYR A 208 -14.34 -16.49 14.10
CA TYR A 208 -15.58 -15.73 14.09
C TYR A 208 -15.64 -14.67 15.20
N MET A 209 -15.17 -15.01 16.41
CA MET A 209 -15.15 -14.07 17.52
C MET A 209 -14.22 -12.88 17.25
N LEU A 210 -12.99 -13.15 16.81
CA LEU A 210 -12.03 -12.08 16.59
C LEU A 210 -12.32 -11.29 15.31
N LEU A 211 -12.80 -11.93 14.25
CA LEU A 211 -13.27 -11.24 13.05
C LEU A 211 -14.44 -10.31 13.38
N GLY A 212 -15.41 -10.77 14.18
CA GLY A 212 -16.53 -9.95 14.64
C GLY A 212 -16.06 -8.72 15.42
N TRP A 213 -15.10 -8.89 16.33
CA TRP A 213 -14.45 -7.77 17.03
C TRP A 213 -13.80 -6.80 16.05
N CYS A 214 -12.96 -7.29 15.13
CA CYS A 214 -12.28 -6.47 14.13
C CYS A 214 -13.25 -5.74 13.18
N CYS A 215 -14.40 -6.33 12.85
CA CYS A 215 -15.46 -5.69 12.06
C CYS A 215 -16.05 -4.48 12.79
N VAL A 216 -16.28 -4.59 14.10
CA VAL A 216 -16.75 -3.45 14.92
C VAL A 216 -15.67 -2.39 15.02
N THR A 217 -14.41 -2.78 15.24
CA THR A 217 -13.34 -1.80 15.43
C THR A 217 -13.01 -1.03 14.16
N ILE A 218 -12.96 -1.69 13.00
CA ILE A 218 -12.71 -1.01 11.72
C ILE A 218 -13.86 -0.06 11.37
N PHE A 219 -15.11 -0.46 11.62
CA PHE A 219 -16.28 0.38 11.38
C PHE A 219 -16.20 1.68 12.18
N VAL A 220 -15.92 1.58 13.49
CA VAL A 220 -15.76 2.73 14.38
C VAL A 220 -14.57 3.59 13.95
N PHE A 221 -13.42 2.97 13.65
CA PHE A 221 -12.21 3.66 13.23
C PHE A 221 -12.43 4.46 11.94
N THR A 222 -13.07 3.87 10.93
CA THR A 222 -13.30 4.51 9.63
C THR A 222 -14.31 5.64 9.74
N ILE A 223 -15.37 5.48 10.52
CA ILE A 223 -16.30 6.59 10.82
C ILE A 223 -15.57 7.73 11.49
N ARG A 224 -14.80 7.46 12.55
CA ARG A 224 -14.08 8.51 13.30
C ARG A 224 -13.07 9.22 12.41
N SER A 225 -12.21 8.47 11.72
CA SER A 225 -11.12 9.01 10.90
C SER A 225 -11.64 9.83 9.72
N LEU A 226 -12.65 9.34 9.00
CA LEU A 226 -13.24 10.07 7.87
C LEU A 226 -14.05 11.29 8.33
N ARG A 227 -14.84 11.17 9.42
CA ARG A 227 -15.62 12.31 9.93
C ARG A 227 -14.73 13.45 10.37
N LEU A 228 -13.60 13.16 11.02
CA LEU A 228 -12.67 14.19 11.49
C LEU A 228 -12.00 14.91 10.31
N LYS A 229 -11.58 14.17 9.29
CA LYS A 229 -10.91 14.71 8.11
C LYS A 229 -11.86 15.55 7.22
N ILE A 230 -13.13 15.13 7.13
CA ILE A 230 -14.15 15.88 6.37
C ILE A 230 -14.67 17.10 7.16
N LEU A 231 -14.78 16.99 8.49
CA LEU A 231 -15.27 18.07 9.34
C LEU A 231 -14.23 19.20 9.52
N SER A 232 -12.94 18.88 9.60
CA SER A 232 -11.87 19.89 9.66
C SER A 232 -11.81 20.71 8.37
N GLU A 233 -11.99 20.09 7.20
CA GLU A 233 -12.03 20.79 5.91
C GLU A 233 -13.28 21.68 5.75
N ALA A 234 -14.39 21.34 6.42
CA ALA A 234 -15.60 22.18 6.41
C ALA A 234 -15.44 23.49 7.21
N THR A 235 -14.43 23.58 8.08
CA THR A 235 -14.11 24.81 8.81
C THR A 235 -13.26 25.79 7.99
N GLU A 236 -12.48 25.30 7.02
CA GLU A 236 -11.59 26.14 6.19
C GLU A 236 -12.22 26.60 4.85
N GLY A 237 -13.28 25.93 4.39
CA GLY A 237 -14.07 26.36 3.23
C GLY A 237 -15.41 26.95 3.65
N VAL A 238 -15.70 28.19 3.22
CA VAL A 238 -16.99 28.94 3.25
C VAL A 238 -18.22 28.08 3.59
N PRO A 239 -19.10 28.49 4.53
CA PRO A 239 -20.19 27.67 5.06
C PRO A 239 -21.06 27.08 3.96
N ARG A 240 -20.79 25.82 3.60
CA ARG A 240 -21.56 25.06 2.62
C ARG A 240 -22.85 24.56 3.24
N GLN A 241 -23.93 24.61 2.45
CA GLN A 241 -25.30 24.21 2.78
C GLN A 241 -25.37 22.94 3.65
N VAL A 242 -26.15 23.02 4.73
CA VAL A 242 -26.45 21.93 5.69
C VAL A 242 -26.78 20.60 5.01
N THR A 243 -27.45 20.63 3.85
CA THR A 243 -27.80 19.46 3.03
C THR A 243 -26.58 18.69 2.52
N GLN A 244 -25.52 19.38 2.09
CA GLN A 244 -24.32 18.72 1.54
C GLN A 244 -23.54 18.00 2.64
N ASN A 245 -23.54 18.53 3.87
CA ASN A 245 -22.91 17.88 5.02
C ASN A 245 -23.66 16.61 5.45
N GLN A 246 -24.99 16.56 5.32
CA GLN A 246 -25.75 15.34 5.58
C GLN A 246 -25.40 14.24 4.56
N VAL A 247 -25.34 14.57 3.27
CA VAL A 247 -24.96 13.60 2.22
C VAL A 247 -23.54 13.06 2.43
N ARG A 248 -22.58 13.91 2.85
CA ARG A 248 -21.23 13.46 3.21
C ARG A 248 -21.23 12.49 4.39
N MET A 249 -22.07 12.74 5.40
CA MET A 249 -22.21 11.85 6.53
C MET A 249 -22.81 10.51 6.12
N TYR A 250 -23.82 10.49 5.24
CA TYR A 250 -24.37 9.24 4.70
C TYR A 250 -23.36 8.49 3.84
N LEU A 251 -22.60 9.18 2.98
CA LEU A 251 -21.56 8.57 2.16
C LEU A 251 -20.48 7.92 3.03
N THR A 252 -19.99 8.62 4.07
CA THR A 252 -18.99 8.05 4.99
C THR A 252 -19.52 6.87 5.80
N MET A 253 -20.78 6.91 6.24
CA MET A 253 -21.43 5.78 6.90
C MET A 253 -21.56 4.57 5.96
N ALA A 254 -21.92 4.79 4.70
CA ALA A 254 -22.01 3.73 3.70
C ALA A 254 -20.65 3.07 3.44
N VAL A 255 -19.60 3.87 3.28
CA VAL A 255 -18.22 3.38 3.08
C VAL A 255 -17.75 2.61 4.32
N ALA A 256 -17.98 3.14 5.52
CA ALA A 256 -17.62 2.44 6.75
C ALA A 256 -18.37 1.12 6.91
N GLY A 257 -19.66 1.07 6.56
CA GLY A 257 -20.47 -0.14 6.62
C GLY A 257 -20.07 -1.20 5.58
N LEU A 258 -19.55 -0.79 4.42
CA LEU A 258 -19.08 -1.70 3.38
C LEU A 258 -17.80 -2.44 3.79
N GLN A 259 -16.93 -1.82 4.58
CA GLN A 259 -15.65 -2.41 4.98
C GLN A 259 -15.76 -3.75 5.73
N PRO A 260 -16.56 -3.91 6.80
CA PRO A 260 -16.70 -5.18 7.48
C PRO A 260 -17.35 -6.26 6.60
N LEU A 261 -18.23 -5.88 5.66
CA LEU A 261 -18.80 -6.81 4.68
C LEU A 261 -17.71 -7.36 3.74
N LEU A 262 -16.85 -6.47 3.23
CA LEU A 262 -15.72 -6.88 2.40
C LEU A 262 -14.71 -7.73 3.16
N MET A 263 -14.45 -7.42 4.43
CA MET A 263 -13.59 -8.24 5.29
C MET A 263 -14.14 -9.66 5.40
N TYR A 264 -15.41 -9.80 5.78
CA TYR A 264 -16.06 -11.10 5.90
C TYR A 264 -16.03 -11.87 4.58
N TRP A 265 -16.35 -11.21 3.46
CA TRP A 265 -16.35 -11.82 2.13
C TRP A 265 -14.97 -12.36 1.72
N LEU A 266 -13.91 -11.57 1.92
CA LEU A 266 -12.55 -11.97 1.56
C LEU A 266 -12.02 -13.13 2.42
N THR A 267 -12.36 -13.16 3.71
CA THR A 267 -11.79 -14.16 4.64
C THR A 267 -12.64 -15.42 4.76
N PHE A 268 -13.93 -15.38 4.41
CA PHE A 268 -14.82 -16.52 4.54
C PHE A 268 -14.34 -17.76 3.77
N HIS A 269 -13.83 -17.59 2.55
CA HIS A 269 -13.38 -18.70 1.70
C HIS A 269 -12.09 -19.38 2.18
N LEU A 270 -11.41 -18.84 3.20
CA LEU A 270 -10.10 -19.33 3.61
C LEU A 270 -10.13 -20.41 4.69
N ILE A 271 -11.26 -20.54 5.38
CA ILE A 271 -11.43 -21.44 6.54
C ILE A 271 -12.33 -22.65 6.19
N TYR A 272 -12.77 -22.73 4.92
CA TYR A 272 -13.68 -23.76 4.39
C TYR A 272 -13.11 -24.42 3.12
#